data_AF-A0A561UWU4-F1
#
_entry.id   AF-A0A561UWU4-F1
#
_cell.length_a   1.000
_cell.length_b   1.000
_cell.length_c   1.000
_cell.angle_alpha   90.00
_cell.angle_beta   90.00
_cell.angle_gamma   90.00
#
_symmetry.space_group_name_H-M   'P 1'
#
loop_
_entity.id
_entity.type
_entity.pdbx_description
1 polymer ?
#
loop_
_entity_poly.entity_id
_entity_poly.type
_entity_poly.pdbx_seq_one_letter_code
_entity_poly.pdbx_strand_id
1 'polypeptide(L)'
;MEQLRKLVDTHAGRSQGPVRFRPETWRPWLEPHGAGHVLDAVREHASGQGQERRISRDDLAAIRERAGDDPDALRDLFVAVMIWGSGTTTGRGPRYTDAALSDSRLETVLRTTRESVREGDLSAAYGADLAHAPPRRPASA
;
A
#
# COMPACT_ATOMS: atom_id res chain seq x y z
N MET A 1 -12.52 16.20 9.28
CA MET A 1 -13.23 14.90 9.36
C MET A 1 -14.42 14.77 8.44
N GLU A 2 -15.30 15.77 8.36
CA GLU A 2 -16.50 15.73 7.52
C GLU A 2 -16.19 15.57 6.02
N GLN A 3 -15.13 16.21 5.52
CA GLN A 3 -14.67 16.04 4.14
C GLN A 3 -14.14 14.63 3.83
N LEU A 4 -13.47 13.99 4.79
CA LEU A 4 -12.94 12.62 4.66
C LEU A 4 -14.09 11.60 4.67
N ARG A 5 -15.06 11.76 5.57
CA ARG A 5 -16.30 10.96 5.54
C ARG A 5 -17.04 11.14 4.23
N LYS A 6 -17.22 12.38 3.77
CA LYS A 6 -17.89 12.67 2.50
C LYS A 6 -17.18 12.04 1.30
N LEU A 7 -15.85 12.01 1.29
CA LEU A 7 -15.06 11.29 0.28
C LEU A 7 -15.27 9.78 0.36
N VAL A 8 -15.19 9.20 1.56
CA VAL A 8 -15.45 7.77 1.78
C VAL A 8 -16.84 7.39 1.27
N ASP A 9 -17.87 8.17 1.63
CA ASP A 9 -19.25 7.94 1.20
C ASP A 9 -19.43 8.10 -0.31
N THR A 10 -18.81 9.14 -0.90
CA THR A 10 -18.85 9.39 -2.35
C THR A 10 -18.21 8.25 -3.16
N HIS A 11 -17.21 7.59 -2.59
CA HIS A 11 -16.48 6.51 -3.24
C HIS A 11 -16.90 5.11 -2.75
N ALA A 12 -17.81 5.00 -1.78
CA ALA A 12 -18.22 3.72 -1.17
C ALA A 12 -18.78 2.73 -2.20
N GLY A 13 -19.54 3.22 -3.17
CA GLY A 13 -20.09 2.41 -4.26
C GLY A 13 -19.20 2.27 -5.49
N ARG A 14 -18.02 2.90 -5.52
CA ARG A 14 -17.11 2.79 -6.66
C ARG A 14 -16.24 1.55 -6.51
N SER A 15 -16.40 0.62 -7.44
CA SER A 15 -15.49 -0.51 -7.61
C SER A 15 -14.43 -0.13 -8.65
N GLN A 16 -13.17 -0.04 -8.22
CA GLN A 16 -12.05 -0.01 -9.15
C GLN A 16 -11.78 -1.46 -9.56
N GLY A 17 -11.78 -1.72 -10.87
CA GLY A 17 -11.44 -3.04 -11.41
C GLY A 17 -10.01 -3.46 -11.03
N PRO A 18 -9.66 -4.75 -11.19
CA PRO A 18 -8.33 -5.24 -10.87
C PRO A 18 -7.24 -4.45 -11.59
N VAL A 19 -6.22 -4.03 -10.83
CA VAL A 19 -5.12 -3.21 -11.31
C VAL A 19 -4.00 -4.11 -11.80
N ARG A 20 -3.51 -3.83 -13.01
CA ARG A 20 -2.40 -4.56 -13.62
C ARG A 20 -1.07 -4.08 -13.06
N PHE A 21 -0.13 -5.00 -12.87
CA PHE A 21 1.26 -4.73 -12.52
C PHE A 21 2.20 -5.77 -13.12
N ARG A 22 3.47 -5.39 -13.32
CA ARG A 22 4.50 -6.31 -13.82
C ARG A 22 5.44 -6.71 -12.69
N PRO A 23 5.48 -7.96 -12.24
CA PRO A 23 6.34 -8.38 -11.14
C PRO A 23 7.81 -7.99 -11.33
N GLU A 24 8.33 -8.09 -12.56
CA GLU A 24 9.74 -7.79 -12.86
C GLU A 24 10.08 -6.32 -12.64
N THR A 25 9.10 -5.42 -12.76
CA THR A 25 9.31 -3.98 -12.50
C THR A 25 9.41 -3.67 -11.01
N TRP A 26 8.78 -4.49 -10.15
CA TRP A 26 8.73 -4.28 -8.71
C TRP A 26 9.81 -5.07 -7.97
N ARG A 27 10.11 -6.30 -8.42
CA ARG A 27 11.00 -7.23 -7.71
C ARG A 27 12.34 -6.62 -7.28
N PRO A 28 13.11 -5.91 -8.14
CA PRO A 28 14.40 -5.33 -7.72
C PRO A 28 14.31 -4.34 -6.56
N TRP A 29 13.15 -3.71 -6.37
CA TRP A 29 12.88 -2.72 -5.32
C TRP A 29 12.37 -3.35 -4.03
N LEU A 30 11.87 -4.58 -4.07
CA LEU A 30 11.24 -5.26 -2.93
C LEU A 30 12.13 -6.34 -2.32
N GLU A 31 12.97 -7.01 -3.13
CA GLU A 31 13.89 -8.05 -2.67
C GLU A 31 14.84 -7.58 -1.55
N PRO A 32 15.42 -6.36 -1.57
CA PRO A 32 16.27 -5.88 -0.48
C PRO A 32 15.57 -5.82 0.88
N HIS A 33 14.24 -5.71 0.86
CA HIS A 33 13.39 -5.57 2.05
C HIS A 33 12.67 -6.87 2.40
N GLY A 34 12.99 -7.99 1.74
CA GLY A 34 12.33 -9.28 1.97
C GLY A 34 10.84 -9.28 1.60
N ALA A 35 10.39 -8.36 0.74
CA ALA A 35 8.98 -8.23 0.33
C ALA A 35 8.72 -8.72 -1.10
N GLY A 36 9.70 -9.39 -1.73
CA GLY A 36 9.59 -9.88 -3.11
C GLY A 36 8.49 -10.94 -3.29
N HIS A 37 8.23 -11.75 -2.27
CA HIS A 37 7.21 -12.82 -2.29
C HIS A 37 5.77 -12.28 -2.41
N VAL A 38 5.53 -11.02 -2.05
CA VAL A 38 4.22 -10.36 -2.21
C VAL A 38 3.75 -10.42 -3.67
N LEU A 39 4.69 -10.30 -4.61
CA LEU A 39 4.40 -10.37 -6.05
C LEU A 39 3.83 -11.72 -6.47
N ASP A 40 4.19 -12.78 -5.74
CA ASP A 40 3.76 -14.15 -5.98
C ASP A 40 2.46 -14.50 -5.25
N ALA A 41 2.17 -13.83 -4.13
CA ALA A 41 0.97 -14.03 -3.32
C ALA A 41 -0.32 -13.45 -3.93
N VAL A 42 -0.19 -12.49 -4.85
CA VAL A 42 -1.35 -11.91 -5.55
C VAL A 42 -1.84 -12.89 -6.62
N ARG A 43 -3.11 -13.31 -6.51
CA ARG A 43 -3.73 -14.33 -7.37
C ARG A 43 -3.60 -13.97 -8.85
N GLU A 44 -3.01 -14.89 -9.61
CA GLU A 44 -2.95 -14.82 -11.06
C GLU A 44 -4.38 -14.82 -11.65
N HIS A 45 -4.80 -13.71 -12.21
CA HIS A 45 -5.82 -13.73 -13.26
C HIS A 45 -5.08 -13.88 -14.59
N ALA A 46 -4.69 -15.13 -14.88
CA ALA A 46 -3.80 -15.48 -15.96
C ALA A 46 -4.35 -15.07 -17.34
N SER A 47 -3.51 -14.40 -18.13
CA SER A 47 -3.61 -14.42 -19.59
C SER A 47 -2.21 -14.35 -20.19
N GLY A 48 -1.63 -15.52 -20.47
CA GLY A 48 -0.44 -15.66 -21.31
C GLY A 48 0.91 -15.73 -20.59
N GLN A 49 1.87 -16.37 -21.27
CA GLN A 49 3.24 -16.60 -20.82
C GLN A 49 3.97 -15.27 -20.51
N GLY A 50 4.05 -14.94 -19.23
CA GLY A 50 4.90 -13.89 -18.69
C GLY A 50 4.29 -12.48 -18.67
N GLN A 51 4.57 -11.78 -17.56
CA GLN A 51 4.74 -10.32 -17.44
C GLN A 51 3.60 -9.42 -16.95
N GLU A 52 2.36 -9.85 -16.78
CA GLU A 52 1.34 -8.96 -16.20
C GLU A 52 0.39 -9.68 -15.24
N ARG A 53 0.42 -9.28 -13.97
CA ARG A 53 -0.46 -9.76 -12.90
C ARG A 53 -1.51 -8.72 -12.59
N ARG A 54 -2.58 -9.14 -11.90
CA ARG A 54 -3.66 -8.26 -11.48
C ARG A 54 -3.88 -8.38 -9.98
N ILE A 55 -4.07 -7.24 -9.33
CA ILE A 55 -4.46 -7.16 -7.93
C ILE A 55 -5.82 -6.50 -7.81
N SER A 56 -6.75 -7.17 -7.13
CA SER A 56 -8.10 -6.67 -6.87
C SER A 56 -8.25 -6.20 -5.43
N ARG A 57 -9.37 -5.50 -5.15
CA ARG A 57 -9.73 -5.12 -3.78
C ARG A 57 -9.98 -6.34 -2.89
N ASP A 58 -10.47 -7.45 -3.46
CA ASP A 58 -10.69 -8.70 -2.73
C ASP A 58 -9.37 -9.37 -2.34
N ASP A 59 -8.35 -9.29 -3.21
CA ASP A 59 -7.00 -9.75 -2.87
C ASP A 59 -6.43 -8.95 -1.69
N LEU A 60 -6.60 -7.63 -1.68
CA LEU A 60 -6.20 -6.78 -0.55
C LEU A 60 -6.95 -7.13 0.74
N ALA A 61 -8.25 -7.42 0.65
CA ALA A 61 -9.05 -7.86 1.79
C ALA A 61 -8.52 -9.19 2.36
N ALA A 62 -8.22 -10.17 1.48
CA ALA A 62 -7.69 -11.45 1.89
C ALA A 62 -6.28 -11.34 2.50
N ILE A 63 -5.42 -10.47 1.96
CA ILE A 63 -4.09 -10.19 2.56
C ILE A 63 -4.26 -9.52 3.93
N ARG A 64 -5.17 -8.54 4.05
CA ARG A 64 -5.46 -7.86 5.32
C ARG A 64 -5.92 -8.82 6.41
N GLU A 65 -6.79 -9.77 6.06
CA GLU A 65 -7.28 -10.79 7.00
C GLU A 65 -6.15 -11.68 7.49
N ARG A 66 -5.29 -12.16 6.58
CA ARG A 66 -4.13 -12.98 6.93
C ARG A 66 -3.08 -12.22 7.75
N ALA A 67 -2.93 -10.92 7.52
CA ALA A 67 -1.87 -10.14 8.13
C ALA A 67 -1.95 -10.07 9.66
N GLY A 68 -3.14 -10.24 10.26
CA GLY A 68 -3.25 -10.24 11.72
C GLY A 68 -2.58 -9.01 12.34
N ASP A 69 -1.73 -9.19 13.33
CA ASP A 69 -0.89 -8.12 13.90
C ASP A 69 0.60 -8.35 13.64
N ASP A 70 0.91 -9.20 12.65
CA ASP A 70 2.28 -9.54 12.26
C ASP A 70 2.93 -8.39 11.46
N PRO A 71 4.07 -7.83 11.90
CA PRO A 71 4.70 -6.68 11.26
C PRO A 71 5.13 -6.96 9.81
N ASP A 72 5.63 -8.16 9.52
CA ASP A 72 6.02 -8.55 8.16
C ASP A 72 4.79 -8.64 7.25
N ALA A 73 3.70 -9.24 7.72
CA ALA A 73 2.47 -9.29 6.94
C ALA A 73 1.77 -7.92 6.80
N LEU A 74 1.97 -6.98 7.73
CA LEU A 74 1.53 -5.59 7.56
C LEU A 74 2.37 -4.86 6.50
N ARG A 75 3.68 -5.09 6.45
CA ARG A 75 4.54 -4.60 5.37
C ARG A 75 4.08 -5.16 4.02
N ASP A 76 3.74 -6.44 3.98
CA ASP A 76 3.26 -7.09 2.76
C ASP A 76 1.92 -6.51 2.29
N LEU A 77 1.00 -6.24 3.22
CA LEU A 77 -0.25 -5.53 2.94
C LEU A 77 0.03 -4.12 2.39
N PHE A 78 0.95 -3.38 2.99
CA PHE A 78 1.35 -2.06 2.52
C PHE A 78 1.86 -2.11 1.07
N VAL A 79 2.77 -3.03 0.76
CA VAL A 79 3.30 -3.21 -0.60
C VAL A 79 2.17 -3.56 -1.57
N ALA A 80 1.27 -4.45 -1.20
CA ALA A 80 0.11 -4.82 -2.03
C ALA A 80 -0.80 -3.60 -2.32
N VAL A 81 -1.08 -2.78 -1.30
CA VAL A 81 -1.84 -1.52 -1.46
C VAL A 81 -1.11 -0.55 -2.39
N MET A 82 0.21 -0.42 -2.27
CA MET A 82 1.00 0.45 -3.15
C MET A 82 0.99 -0.01 -4.60
N ILE A 83 1.06 -1.33 -4.84
CA ILE A 83 0.91 -1.92 -6.18
C ILE A 83 -0.48 -1.62 -6.75
N TRP A 84 -1.54 -1.80 -5.94
CA TRP A 84 -2.90 -1.51 -6.35
C TRP A 84 -3.14 -0.02 -6.63
N GLY A 85 -2.58 0.88 -5.81
CA GLY A 85 -2.72 2.33 -5.99
C GLY A 85 -1.88 2.90 -7.13
N SER A 86 -0.73 2.29 -7.44
CA SER A 86 0.22 2.81 -8.44
C SER A 86 0.12 2.14 -9.81
N GLY A 87 -0.33 0.89 -9.86
CA GLY A 87 -0.39 0.06 -11.07
C GLY A 87 0.92 0.04 -11.86
N THR A 88 0.81 -0.03 -13.20
CA THR A 88 1.91 0.15 -14.16
C THR A 88 2.07 1.60 -14.65
N THR A 89 1.16 2.50 -14.30
CA THR A 89 0.84 3.69 -15.11
C THR A 89 1.89 4.79 -15.09
N THR A 90 2.83 4.78 -14.13
CA THR A 90 3.86 5.85 -14.02
C THR A 90 5.27 5.36 -13.75
N GLY A 91 5.50 4.05 -13.54
CA GLY A 91 6.82 3.48 -13.22
C GLY A 91 7.48 4.01 -11.93
N ARG A 92 6.86 4.97 -11.22
CA ARG A 92 7.37 5.57 -9.98
C ARG A 92 6.90 4.84 -8.72
N GLY A 93 5.85 4.03 -8.82
CA GLY A 93 5.31 3.23 -7.72
C GLY A 93 6.39 2.41 -6.98
N PRO A 94 7.23 1.64 -7.68
CA PRO A 94 8.30 0.88 -7.03
C PRO A 94 9.29 1.77 -6.27
N ARG A 95 9.71 2.90 -6.86
CA ARG A 95 10.67 3.82 -6.23
C ARG A 95 10.12 4.46 -4.95
N TYR A 96 8.86 4.90 -4.95
CA TYR A 96 8.27 5.47 -3.74
C TYR A 96 8.01 4.41 -2.66
N THR A 97 7.69 3.18 -3.09
CA THR A 97 7.51 2.06 -2.17
C THR A 97 8.84 1.68 -1.52
N ASP A 98 9.93 1.59 -2.28
CA ASP A 98 11.29 1.36 -1.76
C ASP A 98 11.73 2.45 -0.76
N ALA A 99 11.46 3.71 -1.07
CA ALA A 99 11.76 4.82 -0.16
C ALA A 99 10.98 4.71 1.17
N ALA A 100 9.72 4.26 1.12
CA ALA A 100 8.92 4.02 2.32
C ALA A 100 9.41 2.78 3.10
N LEU A 101 9.75 1.68 2.42
CA LEU A 101 10.32 0.47 3.03
C LEU A 101 11.67 0.72 3.71
N SER A 102 12.44 1.67 3.19
CA SER A 102 13.71 2.10 3.77
C SER A 102 13.56 3.01 5.00
N ASP A 103 12.35 3.52 5.29
CA ASP A 103 12.09 4.35 6.46
C ASP A 103 11.96 3.46 7.70
N SER A 104 12.87 3.63 8.66
CA SER A 104 12.87 2.87 9.92
C SER A 104 11.61 3.04 10.76
N ARG A 105 10.79 4.05 10.45
CA ARG A 105 9.54 4.34 11.16
C ARG A 105 8.34 3.59 10.58
N LEU A 106 8.48 2.98 9.40
CA LEU A 106 7.37 2.35 8.68
C LEU A 106 6.62 1.35 9.56
N GLU A 107 7.32 0.46 10.26
CA GLU A 107 6.70 -0.55 11.12
C GLU A 107 5.78 0.09 12.18
N THR A 108 6.27 1.14 12.84
CA THR A 108 5.50 1.87 13.85
C THR A 108 4.28 2.53 13.23
N VAL A 109 4.43 3.17 12.06
CA VAL A 109 3.33 3.81 11.35
C VAL A 109 2.27 2.80 10.92
N LEU A 110 2.67 1.64 10.39
CA LEU A 110 1.72 0.59 9.97
C LEU A 110 0.91 0.07 11.16
N ARG A 111 1.56 -0.17 12.31
CA ARG A 111 0.89 -0.62 13.54
C ARG A 111 -0.09 0.43 14.07
N THR A 112 0.35 1.67 14.26
CA THR A 112 -0.50 2.73 14.84
C THR A 112 -1.66 3.10 13.91
N THR A 113 -1.43 3.09 12.60
CA THR A 113 -2.49 3.31 11.60
C THR A 113 -3.52 2.20 11.67
N ARG A 114 -3.11 0.93 11.81
CA ARG A 114 -4.03 -0.20 11.95
C ARG A 114 -4.87 -0.10 13.21
N GLU A 115 -4.25 0.18 14.34
CA GLU A 115 -4.93 0.37 15.63
C GLU A 115 -5.99 1.47 15.51
N SER A 116 -5.60 2.63 15.00
CA SER A 116 -6.50 3.78 14.78
C SER A 116 -7.69 3.41 13.87
N VAL A 117 -7.45 2.67 12.79
CA VAL A 117 -8.52 2.19 11.89
C VAL A 117 -9.46 1.20 12.59
N ARG A 118 -8.95 0.29 13.43
CA ARG A 118 -9.77 -0.65 14.20
C ARG A 118 -10.64 0.07 15.23
N GLU A 119 -10.12 1.11 15.85
CA GLU A 119 -10.83 1.95 16.82
C GLU A 119 -11.84 2.90 16.17
N GLY A 120 -11.84 3.00 14.83
CA GLY A 120 -12.69 3.92 14.07
C GLY A 120 -12.19 5.36 14.07
N ASP A 121 -10.99 5.61 14.61
CA ASP A 121 -10.33 6.92 14.56
C ASP A 121 -9.58 7.12 13.25
N LEU A 122 -10.35 7.40 12.20
CA LEU A 122 -9.82 7.71 10.87
C LEU A 122 -9.00 9.02 10.85
N SER A 123 -9.14 9.90 11.85
CA SER A 123 -8.35 11.12 11.95
C SER A 123 -6.94 10.81 12.42
N ALA A 124 -6.81 10.00 13.47
CA ALA A 124 -5.53 9.52 13.96
C ALA A 124 -4.81 8.65 12.93
N ALA A 125 -5.55 7.78 12.22
CA ALA A 125 -5.00 6.98 11.12
C ALA A 125 -4.37 7.85 10.02
N TYR A 126 -5.06 8.93 9.60
CA TYR A 126 -4.55 9.85 8.58
C TYR A 126 -3.43 10.77 9.14
N GLY A 127 -3.51 11.09 10.43
CA GLY A 127 -2.55 11.94 11.14
C GLY A 127 -1.22 11.24 11.44
N ALA A 128 -1.22 9.93 11.66
CA ALA A 128 -0.02 9.13 11.88
C ALA A 128 0.99 9.28 10.73
N ASP A 129 0.47 9.39 9.51
CA ASP A 129 1.21 9.61 8.27
C ASP A 129 1.79 11.04 8.16
N LEU A 130 1.07 12.04 8.70
CA LEU A 130 1.45 13.47 8.63
C LEU A 130 2.34 13.94 9.78
N ALA A 131 2.17 13.40 10.99
CA ALA A 131 2.97 13.75 12.17
C ALA A 131 4.44 13.32 12.05
N HIS A 132 4.76 12.52 11.01
CA HIS A 132 6.07 11.97 10.75
C HIS A 132 6.60 12.33 9.34
N ALA A 133 6.00 13.30 8.65
CA ALA A 133 6.63 13.85 7.44
C ALA A 133 7.94 14.57 7.83
N PRO A 134 9.07 14.39 7.10
CA PRO A 134 10.26 15.21 7.33
C PRO A 134 9.88 16.69 7.20
N PRO A 135 10.48 17.59 8.00
CA PRO A 135 10.15 19.01 7.95
C PRO A 135 10.33 19.50 6.51
N ARG A 136 9.24 20.02 5.93
CA ARG A 136 9.30 20.69 4.62
C ARG A 136 10.31 21.83 4.77
N ARG A 137 11.43 21.75 4.04
CA ARG A 137 12.39 22.86 3.95
C ARG A 137 11.60 24.12 3.58
N PRO A 138 11.78 25.24 4.30
CA PRO A 138 11.18 26.50 3.88
C PRO A 138 11.70 26.81 2.48
N ALA A 139 10.79 27.19 1.58
CA ALA A 139 11.15 27.73 0.29
C ALA A 139 12.07 28.94 0.55
N SER A 140 13.32 28.85 0.08
CA SER A 140 14.21 29.99 0.05
C SER A 140 13.56 31.08 -0.79
N ALA A 141 13.35 32.23 -0.15
CA ALA A 141 12.94 33.48 -0.79
C ALA A 141 14.03 34.00 -1.73
#